data_AF-A0A2V8ES67-F1
#
_entry.id   AF-A0A2V8ES67-F1
#
_cell.length_a   1.000
_cell.length_b   1.000
_cell.length_c   1.000
_cell.angle_alpha   90.00
_cell.angle_beta   90.00
_cell.angle_gamma   90.00
#
_symmetry.space_group_name_H-M   'P 1'
#
loop_
_entity.id
_entity.type
_entity.pdbx_description
1 polymer ?
#
loop_
_entity_poly.entity_id
_entity_poly.type
_entity_poly.pdbx_seq_one_letter_code
_entity_poly.pdbx_strand_id
1 'polypeptide(L)'
;MDDLTFSARRASVAATARPAEPADYETRFRTLVQSPLRAGLLRYLSARPDESFDVEALMQTFGRLKLDVENCVRELVDFGVAQVVSGSAPPRYMIDRPDSDAAIDLLDQFLERRAAVSSEDQSPSVQRFREMIGRDEKMLIVFEWIRTAAKSDISVLILGPTGSGKEVVARMIHELSRRSVAKFQAVNCAALPDTLFESEIFGYEKGAFTGAHDRKPGRLELANEGTLFLDEIGDMSLIAQAKLLRVLE
;
A
#
# COMPACT_ATOMS: atom_id res chain seq x y z
N MET A 1 18.56 -26.68 -52.56
CA MET A 1 18.28 -25.68 -53.59
C MET A 1 16.92 -26.05 -54.17
N ASP A 2 15.80 -25.46 -53.78
CA ASP A 2 15.57 -24.23 -53.04
C ASP A 2 14.29 -24.34 -52.20
N ASP A 3 14.33 -23.66 -51.05
CA ASP A 3 13.32 -23.65 -50.01
C ASP A 3 12.04 -22.90 -50.39
N LEU A 4 10.94 -23.52 -49.98
CA LEU A 4 9.58 -23.02 -49.88
C LEU A 4 9.50 -21.58 -49.33
N THR A 5 8.94 -20.67 -50.12
CA THR A 5 8.41 -19.39 -49.62
C THR A 5 6.94 -19.24 -50.01
N PHE A 6 6.08 -19.83 -49.20
CA PHE A 6 4.64 -19.60 -49.23
C PHE A 6 4.36 -18.28 -48.49
N SER A 7 4.18 -17.21 -49.25
CA SER A 7 3.78 -15.89 -48.73
C SER A 7 2.32 -15.92 -48.28
N ALA A 8 2.09 -16.23 -47.01
CA ALA A 8 0.79 -16.08 -46.38
C ALA A 8 0.57 -14.60 -46.02
N ARG A 9 -0.24 -13.92 -46.85
CA ARG A 9 -0.86 -12.63 -46.51
C ARG A 9 -1.65 -12.79 -45.21
N ARG A 10 -1.13 -12.28 -44.09
CA ARG A 10 -1.96 -12.01 -42.90
C ARG A 10 -2.82 -10.79 -43.21
N ALA A 11 -4.07 -11.04 -43.58
CA ALA A 11 -5.11 -10.04 -43.57
C ALA A 11 -5.20 -9.48 -42.13
N SER A 12 -4.97 -8.18 -41.98
CA SER A 12 -5.26 -7.44 -40.77
C SER A 12 -6.77 -7.45 -40.56
N VAL A 13 -7.25 -8.36 -39.72
CA VAL A 13 -8.61 -8.28 -39.17
C VAL A 13 -8.58 -7.11 -38.20
N ALA A 14 -8.89 -5.91 -38.70
CA ALA A 14 -9.36 -4.81 -37.88
C ALA A 14 -10.71 -5.27 -37.30
N ALA A 15 -10.65 -5.90 -36.13
CA ALA A 15 -11.82 -6.14 -35.30
C ALA A 15 -12.32 -4.75 -34.90
N THR A 16 -13.31 -4.26 -35.63
CA THR A 16 -14.11 -3.11 -35.25
C THR A 16 -14.82 -3.50 -33.96
N ALA A 17 -14.19 -3.19 -32.83
CA ALA A 17 -14.82 -3.28 -31.52
C ALA A 17 -16.11 -2.47 -31.60
N ARG A 18 -17.26 -3.12 -31.38
CA ARG A 18 -18.51 -2.39 -31.24
C ARG A 18 -18.30 -1.33 -30.14
N PRO A 19 -18.76 -0.08 -30.32
CA PRO A 19 -18.73 0.88 -29.23
C PRO A 19 -19.46 0.25 -28.05
N ALA A 20 -18.73 0.08 -26.94
CA ALA A 20 -19.27 -0.55 -25.75
C ALA A 20 -20.46 0.27 -25.25
N GLU A 21 -21.54 -0.39 -24.84
CA GLU A 21 -22.71 0.30 -24.30
C GLU A 21 -22.32 1.06 -23.01
N PRO A 22 -22.97 2.20 -22.69
CA PRO A 22 -22.61 3.01 -21.52
C PRO A 22 -22.56 2.23 -20.19
N ALA A 23 -23.43 1.22 -20.04
CA ALA A 23 -23.48 0.34 -18.86
C ALA A 23 -22.27 -0.63 -18.75
N ASP A 24 -21.61 -0.92 -19.87
CA ASP A 24 -20.39 -1.74 -19.91
C ASP A 24 -19.19 -0.96 -19.37
N TYR A 25 -19.07 0.32 -19.73
CA TYR A 25 -18.01 1.20 -19.23
C TYR A 25 -18.06 1.38 -17.71
N GLU A 26 -19.23 1.62 -17.13
CA GLU A 26 -19.37 1.78 -15.68
C GLU A 26 -18.91 0.52 -14.93
N THR A 27 -19.34 -0.66 -15.39
CA THR A 27 -19.01 -1.93 -14.75
C THR A 27 -17.52 -2.25 -14.89
N ARG A 28 -16.95 -2.07 -16.09
CA ARG A 28 -15.52 -2.27 -16.36
C ARG A 28 -14.67 -1.30 -15.57
N PHE A 29 -15.02 -0.01 -15.53
CA PHE A 29 -14.28 1.00 -14.79
C PHE A 29 -14.35 0.75 -13.28
N ARG A 30 -15.53 0.40 -12.75
CA ARG A 30 -15.69 0.01 -11.35
C ARG A 30 -14.79 -1.17 -11.00
N THR A 31 -14.74 -2.18 -11.86
CA THR A 31 -13.87 -3.36 -11.69
C THR A 31 -12.39 -2.97 -11.76
N LEU A 32 -12.02 -2.04 -12.65
CA LEU A 32 -10.67 -1.50 -12.79
C LEU A 32 -10.19 -0.86 -11.48
N VAL A 33 -10.98 0.08 -10.94
CA VAL A 33 -10.60 0.87 -9.76
C VAL A 33 -10.84 0.15 -8.43
N GLN A 34 -11.47 -1.05 -8.44
CA GLN A 34 -11.56 -1.91 -7.25
C GLN A 34 -10.20 -2.46 -6.80
N SER A 35 -9.21 -2.55 -7.70
CA SER A 35 -7.85 -2.90 -7.31
C SER A 35 -7.12 -1.66 -6.77
N PRO A 36 -6.59 -1.70 -5.54
CA PRO A 36 -5.83 -0.58 -4.99
C PRO A 36 -4.63 -0.19 -5.85
N LEU A 37 -3.96 -1.17 -6.47
CA LEU A 37 -2.80 -0.92 -7.33
C LEU A 37 -3.19 -0.22 -8.63
N ARG A 38 -4.27 -0.65 -9.31
CA ARG A 38 -4.76 0.00 -10.54
C ARG A 38 -5.27 1.41 -10.25
N ALA A 39 -6.04 1.59 -9.17
CA ALA A 39 -6.50 2.90 -8.75
C ALA A 39 -5.33 3.85 -8.43
N GLY A 40 -4.29 3.34 -7.75
CA GLY A 40 -3.08 4.10 -7.44
C GLY A 40 -2.29 4.48 -8.69
N LEU A 41 -2.05 3.52 -9.60
CA LEU A 41 -1.36 3.74 -10.88
C LEU A 41 -2.10 4.76 -11.75
N LEU A 42 -3.42 4.62 -11.88
CA LEU A 42 -4.25 5.55 -12.64
C LEU A 42 -4.09 6.98 -12.11
N ARG A 43 -4.21 7.18 -10.79
CA ARG A 43 -4.02 8.51 -10.18
C ARG A 43 -2.61 9.06 -10.36
N TYR A 44 -1.60 8.20 -10.26
CA TYR A 44 -0.19 8.58 -10.40
C TYR A 44 0.13 9.07 -11.82
N LEU A 45 -0.40 8.38 -12.83
CA LEU A 45 -0.28 8.79 -14.23
C LEU A 45 -1.10 10.07 -14.48
N SER A 46 -2.34 10.16 -13.97
CA SER A 46 -3.20 11.35 -14.16
C SER A 46 -2.62 12.62 -13.56
N ALA A 47 -1.85 12.50 -12.47
CA ALA A 47 -1.20 13.64 -11.84
C ALA A 47 0.02 14.17 -12.64
N ARG A 48 0.52 13.38 -13.61
CA ARG A 48 1.68 13.70 -14.44
C ARG A 48 1.41 13.44 -15.92
N PRO A 49 0.54 14.25 -16.54
CA PRO A 49 0.12 14.01 -17.92
C PRO A 49 1.27 14.08 -18.92
N ASP A 50 2.33 14.84 -18.62
CA ASP A 50 3.47 15.05 -19.49
C ASP A 50 4.64 14.07 -19.26
N GLU A 51 4.52 13.14 -18.29
CA GLU A 51 5.57 12.18 -17.96
C GLU A 51 5.23 10.76 -18.41
N SER A 52 6.27 9.96 -18.65
CA SER A 52 6.14 8.53 -18.94
C SER A 52 7.05 7.69 -18.07
N PHE A 53 6.60 6.49 -17.70
CA PHE A 53 7.27 5.62 -16.76
C PHE A 53 7.46 4.24 -17.35
N ASP A 54 8.67 3.67 -17.22
CA ASP A 54 8.85 2.24 -17.42
C ASP A 54 8.34 1.44 -16.21
N VAL A 55 8.22 0.13 -16.38
CA VAL A 55 7.75 -0.78 -15.34
C VAL A 55 8.64 -0.74 -14.10
N GLU A 56 9.96 -0.56 -14.27
CA GLU A 56 10.90 -0.59 -13.15
C GLU A 56 10.72 0.64 -12.24
N ALA A 57 10.56 1.82 -12.82
CA ALA A 57 10.23 3.03 -12.08
C ALA A 57 8.90 2.89 -11.32
N LEU A 58 7.87 2.33 -11.97
CA LEU A 58 6.58 2.06 -11.32
C LEU A 58 6.71 0.99 -10.22
N MET A 59 7.51 -0.05 -10.43
CA MET A 59 7.77 -1.10 -9.44
C MET A 59 8.42 -0.54 -8.18
N GLN A 60 9.43 0.32 -8.33
CA GLN A 60 10.09 1.02 -7.22
C GLN A 60 9.15 2.00 -6.51
N THR A 61 8.34 2.72 -7.28
CA THR A 61 7.39 3.70 -6.75
C THR A 61 6.26 3.03 -5.96
N PHE A 62 5.74 1.90 -6.46
CA PHE A 62 4.60 1.19 -5.90
C PHE A 62 4.96 0.00 -5.03
N GLY A 63 6.25 -0.32 -4.85
CA GLY A 63 6.76 -1.45 -4.04
C GLY A 63 6.08 -2.79 -4.34
N ARG A 64 5.85 -3.09 -5.63
CA ARG A 64 5.15 -4.29 -6.10
C ARG A 64 6.06 -5.18 -6.92
N LEU A 65 5.62 -6.40 -7.22
CA LEU A 65 6.34 -7.27 -8.15
C LEU A 65 6.16 -6.76 -9.58
N LYS A 66 7.19 -6.95 -10.41
CA LYS A 66 7.19 -6.55 -11.82
C LYS A 66 5.93 -7.01 -12.56
N LEU A 67 5.57 -8.28 -12.38
CA LEU A 67 4.41 -8.90 -13.04
C LEU A 67 3.08 -8.25 -12.63
N ASP A 68 2.93 -7.84 -11.35
CA ASP A 68 1.71 -7.19 -10.86
C ASP A 68 1.53 -5.81 -11.50
N VAL A 69 2.63 -5.04 -11.59
CA VAL A 69 2.65 -3.72 -12.22
C VAL A 69 2.37 -3.84 -13.71
N GLU A 70 3.03 -4.78 -14.41
CA GLU A 70 2.80 -5.04 -15.83
C GLU A 70 1.33 -5.37 -16.12
N ASN A 71 0.72 -6.24 -15.33
CA ASN A 71 -0.68 -6.59 -15.49
C ASN A 71 -1.60 -5.40 -15.23
N CYS A 72 -1.35 -4.64 -14.16
CA CYS A 72 -2.19 -3.49 -13.84
C CYS A 72 -2.11 -2.41 -14.92
N VAL A 73 -0.92 -2.07 -15.40
CA VAL A 73 -0.76 -1.04 -16.43
C VAL A 73 -1.33 -1.52 -17.76
N ARG A 74 -1.21 -2.81 -18.10
CA ARG A 74 -1.88 -3.38 -19.27
C ARG A 74 -3.38 -3.20 -19.19
N GLU A 75 -3.99 -3.46 -18.04
CA GLU A 75 -5.44 -3.27 -17.86
C GLU A 75 -5.87 -1.80 -17.93
N LEU A 76 -5.02 -0.86 -17.49
CA LEU A 76 -5.26 0.58 -17.69
C LEU A 76 -5.23 0.95 -19.18
N VAL A 77 -4.29 0.38 -19.94
CA VAL A 77 -4.18 0.55 -21.40
C VAL A 77 -5.37 -0.07 -22.12
N ASP A 78 -5.76 -1.30 -21.75
CA ASP A 78 -6.90 -2.01 -22.33
C ASP A 78 -8.24 -1.29 -22.07
N PHE A 79 -8.33 -0.54 -20.97
CA PHE A 79 -9.48 0.32 -20.71
C PHE A 79 -9.42 1.65 -21.50
N GLY A 80 -8.23 2.12 -21.88
CA GLY A 80 -8.02 3.39 -22.59
C GLY A 80 -7.79 4.60 -21.69
N VAL A 81 -7.37 4.38 -20.43
CA VAL A 81 -6.96 5.47 -19.51
C VAL A 81 -5.45 5.61 -19.41
N ALA A 82 -4.68 4.78 -20.10
CA ALA A 82 -3.23 4.87 -20.22
C ALA A 82 -2.81 4.43 -21.62
N GLN A 83 -1.61 4.82 -22.04
CA GLN A 83 -1.06 4.41 -23.33
C GLN A 83 0.43 4.08 -23.22
N VAL A 84 0.91 3.29 -24.18
CA VAL A 84 2.33 2.96 -24.34
C VAL A 84 2.99 3.98 -25.27
N VAL A 85 4.08 4.59 -24.84
CA VAL A 85 4.86 5.53 -25.65
C VAL A 85 5.54 4.79 -26.79
N SER A 86 5.16 5.14 -28.03
CA SER A 86 5.70 4.53 -29.25
C SER A 86 7.21 4.73 -29.36
N GLY A 87 7.94 3.67 -29.74
CA GLY A 87 9.38 3.72 -29.98
C GLY A 87 10.26 3.70 -28.73
N SER A 88 9.69 3.47 -27.54
CA SER A 88 10.45 3.32 -26.29
C SER A 88 10.87 1.86 -26.04
N ALA A 89 12.13 1.64 -25.67
CA ALA A 89 12.66 0.37 -25.19
C ALA A 89 13.53 0.62 -23.94
N PRO A 90 13.10 0.22 -22.73
CA PRO A 90 11.89 -0.54 -22.40
C PRO A 90 10.58 0.24 -22.62
N PRO A 91 9.42 -0.46 -22.67
CA PRO A 91 8.11 0.19 -22.84
C PRO A 91 7.85 1.19 -21.72
N ARG A 92 7.45 2.41 -22.08
CA ARG A 92 7.03 3.44 -21.13
C ARG A 92 5.52 3.69 -21.25
N TYR A 93 4.91 4.02 -20.12
CA TYR A 93 3.47 4.24 -20.00
C TYR A 93 3.20 5.66 -19.51
N MET A 94 2.18 6.28 -20.06
CA MET A 94 1.68 7.60 -19.65
C MET A 94 0.16 7.58 -19.59
N ILE A 95 -0.44 8.61 -18.99
CA ILE A 95 -1.89 8.75 -18.98
C ILE A 95 -2.40 8.90 -20.41
N ASP A 96 -3.60 8.40 -20.65
CA ASP A 96 -4.35 8.69 -21.87
C ASP A 96 -5.79 9.05 -21.53
N ARG A 97 -6.44 9.75 -22.46
CA ARG A 97 -7.84 10.13 -22.29
C ARG A 97 -8.71 9.14 -23.07
N PRO A 98 -9.73 8.53 -22.43
CA PRO A 98 -10.62 7.62 -23.13
C PRO A 98 -11.35 8.28 -24.30
N ASP A 99 -11.63 7.53 -25.35
CA ASP A 99 -12.38 8.02 -26.53
C ASP A 99 -13.89 8.20 -26.28
N SER A 100 -14.41 7.67 -25.18
CA SER A 100 -15.84 7.66 -24.86
C SER A 100 -16.17 8.69 -23.79
N ASP A 101 -17.14 9.57 -24.06
CA ASP A 101 -17.64 10.57 -23.11
C ASP A 101 -18.05 9.95 -21.77
N ALA A 102 -18.71 8.78 -21.79
CA ALA A 102 -19.08 8.06 -20.58
C ALA A 102 -17.86 7.60 -19.75
N ALA A 103 -16.77 7.21 -20.41
CA ALA A 103 -15.53 6.82 -19.75
C ALA A 103 -14.75 8.04 -19.23
N ILE A 104 -14.79 9.16 -19.96
CA ILE A 104 -14.25 10.45 -19.52
C ILE A 104 -14.97 10.89 -18.23
N ASP A 105 -16.31 10.88 -18.22
CA ASP A 105 -17.10 11.26 -17.05
C ASP A 105 -16.78 10.38 -15.83
N LEU A 106 -16.58 9.08 -16.03
CA LEU A 106 -16.20 8.15 -14.97
C LEU A 106 -14.79 8.41 -14.43
N LEU A 107 -13.83 8.68 -15.32
CA LEU A 107 -12.47 9.06 -14.95
C LEU A 107 -12.48 10.37 -14.16
N ASP A 108 -13.16 11.40 -14.67
CA ASP A 108 -13.27 12.70 -14.04
C ASP A 108 -13.95 12.56 -12.67
N GLN A 109 -15.07 11.84 -12.56
CA GLN A 109 -15.69 11.53 -11.27
C GLN A 109 -14.76 10.78 -10.32
N PHE A 110 -13.94 9.84 -10.80
CA PHE A 110 -13.00 9.11 -9.95
C PHE A 110 -11.86 9.99 -9.45
N LEU A 111 -11.37 10.90 -10.30
CA LEU A 111 -10.36 11.89 -9.96
C LEU A 111 -10.93 12.97 -9.03
N GLU A 112 -12.18 13.41 -9.23
CA GLU A 112 -12.93 14.40 -8.44
C GLU A 112 -13.48 13.88 -7.12
N ARG A 113 -13.86 12.59 -7.00
CA ARG A 113 -14.19 11.94 -5.72
C ARG A 113 -13.04 11.98 -4.72
N ARG A 114 -11.86 12.43 -5.15
CA ARG A 114 -10.74 12.76 -4.30
C ARG A 114 -10.73 14.22 -3.81
N ALA A 115 -11.32 15.13 -4.59
CA ALA A 115 -11.59 16.50 -4.20
C ALA A 115 -12.79 16.61 -3.24
N ALA A 116 -13.73 15.66 -3.29
CA ALA A 116 -14.85 15.56 -2.37
C ALA A 116 -15.10 14.10 -1.95
N VAL A 117 -15.06 13.83 -0.63
CA VAL A 117 -15.51 12.58 0.08
C VAL A 117 -14.41 11.50 0.24
N SER A 118 -14.03 11.09 1.45
CA SER A 118 -14.85 10.25 2.35
C SER A 118 -14.92 10.71 3.81
N SER A 119 -16.15 10.85 4.31
CA SER A 119 -16.54 11.08 5.71
C SER A 119 -16.21 9.92 6.67
N GLU A 120 -15.56 8.85 6.19
CA GLU A 120 -15.01 7.76 7.00
C GLU A 120 -13.58 8.08 7.51
N ASP A 121 -12.95 9.16 7.02
CA ASP A 121 -11.56 9.58 7.32
C ASP A 121 -11.46 10.62 8.47
N GLN A 122 -12.44 10.71 9.38
CA GLN A 122 -12.44 11.70 10.47
C GLN A 122 -11.51 11.36 11.66
N SER A 123 -10.55 10.44 11.53
CA SER A 123 -9.54 10.29 12.59
C SER A 123 -8.67 11.57 12.62
N PRO A 124 -8.54 12.24 13.79
CA PRO A 124 -7.69 13.43 13.96
C PRO A 124 -6.24 13.18 13.52
N SER A 125 -5.76 11.94 13.60
CA SER A 125 -4.40 11.55 13.22
C SER A 125 -4.26 11.42 11.71
N VAL A 126 -5.30 10.95 11.02
CA VAL A 126 -5.36 10.88 9.55
C VAL A 126 -5.42 12.29 8.96
N GLN A 127 -6.16 13.21 9.59
CA GLN A 127 -6.16 14.63 9.22
C GLN A 127 -4.79 15.28 9.48
N ARG A 128 -4.22 15.12 10.68
CA ARG A 128 -2.89 15.66 11.01
C ARG A 128 -1.78 15.11 10.11
N PHE A 129 -1.86 13.85 9.68
CA PHE A 129 -0.89 13.28 8.77
C PHE A 129 -1.06 13.81 7.34
N ARG A 130 -2.29 13.97 6.84
CA ARG A 130 -2.53 14.65 5.55
C ARG A 130 -2.04 16.09 5.56
N GLU A 131 -2.22 16.80 6.67
CA GLU A 131 -1.69 18.16 6.88
C GLU A 131 -0.16 18.19 6.96
N MET A 132 0.46 17.17 7.59
CA MET A 132 1.91 17.08 7.79
C MET A 132 2.68 16.64 6.53
N ILE A 133 2.08 15.81 5.69
CA ILE A 133 2.80 15.10 4.62
C ILE A 133 2.76 15.83 3.26
N GLY A 134 1.82 16.75 3.05
CA GLY A 134 1.70 17.42 1.76
C GLY A 134 1.35 16.46 0.62
N ARG A 135 1.07 17.03 -0.56
CA ARG A 135 0.48 16.34 -1.72
C ARG A 135 1.47 15.43 -2.49
N ASP A 136 2.38 14.73 -1.81
CA ASP A 136 3.39 13.88 -2.44
C ASP A 136 2.82 12.50 -2.84
N GLU A 137 2.99 12.06 -4.10
CA GLU A 137 2.36 10.81 -4.53
C GLU A 137 2.98 9.53 -3.95
N LYS A 138 4.23 9.55 -3.50
CA LYS A 138 4.80 8.39 -2.80
C LYS A 138 4.06 8.13 -1.50
N MET A 139 3.63 9.20 -0.84
CA MET A 139 2.88 9.10 0.40
C MET A 139 1.45 8.64 0.22
N LEU A 140 0.88 8.81 -0.98
CA LEU A 140 -0.42 8.23 -1.32
C LEU A 140 -0.38 6.72 -1.41
N ILE A 141 0.71 6.19 -1.96
CA ILE A 141 0.95 4.76 -2.06
C ILE A 141 1.10 4.17 -0.66
N VAL A 142 1.90 4.82 0.19
CA VAL A 142 2.02 4.45 1.61
C VAL A 142 0.65 4.44 2.29
N PHE A 143 -0.20 5.43 2.01
CA PHE A 143 -1.56 5.48 2.57
C PHE A 143 -2.44 4.29 2.12
N GLU A 144 -2.40 3.92 0.85
CA GLU A 144 -3.13 2.73 0.36
C GLU A 144 -2.61 1.43 0.98
N TRP A 145 -1.30 1.32 1.22
CA TRP A 145 -0.73 0.20 1.96
C TRP A 145 -1.19 0.17 3.42
N ILE A 146 -1.20 1.32 4.09
CA ILE A 146 -1.74 1.45 5.44
C ILE A 146 -3.17 0.93 5.50
N ARG A 147 -4.04 1.37 4.57
CA ARG A 147 -5.45 0.92 4.51
C ARG A 147 -5.59 -0.58 4.24
N THR A 148 -4.72 -1.13 3.40
CA THR A 148 -4.73 -2.55 3.07
C THR A 148 -4.30 -3.38 4.29
N ALA A 149 -3.21 -2.98 4.94
CA ALA A 149 -2.70 -3.64 6.15
C ALA A 149 -3.69 -3.56 7.32
N ALA A 150 -4.34 -2.40 7.50
CA ALA A 150 -5.31 -2.19 8.58
C ALA A 150 -6.53 -3.14 8.52
N LYS A 151 -6.86 -3.67 7.33
CA LYS A 151 -7.98 -4.60 7.14
C LYS A 151 -7.65 -6.06 7.48
N SER A 152 -6.38 -6.39 7.70
CA SER A 152 -5.94 -7.75 8.01
C SER A 152 -5.26 -7.82 9.36
N ASP A 153 -5.13 -9.04 9.88
CA ASP A 153 -4.46 -9.33 11.17
C ASP A 153 -2.98 -9.72 10.98
N ILE A 154 -2.37 -9.31 9.87
CA ILE A 154 -0.97 -9.65 9.55
C ILE A 154 0.01 -8.78 10.33
N SER A 155 1.22 -9.31 10.57
CA SER A 155 2.35 -8.51 11.03
C SER A 155 2.86 -7.62 9.90
N VAL A 156 3.15 -6.35 10.21
CA VAL A 156 3.62 -5.35 9.24
C VAL A 156 5.02 -4.89 9.59
N LEU A 157 5.95 -4.98 8.63
CA LEU A 157 7.29 -4.43 8.73
C LEU A 157 7.35 -3.05 8.06
N ILE A 158 7.71 -2.02 8.83
CA ILE A 158 7.82 -0.64 8.34
C ILE A 158 9.30 -0.26 8.25
N LEU A 159 9.76 0.02 7.03
CA LEU A 159 11.15 0.38 6.76
C LEU A 159 11.26 1.86 6.34
N GLY A 160 12.34 2.50 6.76
CA GLY A 160 12.62 3.89 6.41
C GLY A 160 13.70 4.50 7.30
N PRO A 161 14.36 5.58 6.85
CA PRO A 161 15.35 6.30 7.66
C PRO A 161 14.79 6.80 9.00
N THR A 162 15.68 7.15 9.93
CA THR A 162 15.29 7.80 11.19
C THR A 162 14.58 9.12 10.88
N GLY A 163 13.45 9.38 11.57
CA GLY A 163 12.65 10.60 11.37
C GLY A 163 11.70 10.56 10.17
N SER A 164 11.58 9.47 9.42
CA SER A 164 10.66 9.36 8.27
C SER A 164 9.18 9.11 8.64
N GLY A 165 8.82 9.21 9.91
CA GLY A 165 7.42 9.05 10.37
C GLY A 165 6.92 7.60 10.51
N LYS A 166 7.81 6.60 10.68
CA LYS A 166 7.43 5.18 10.83
C LYS A 166 6.41 4.92 11.95
N GLU A 167 6.59 5.57 13.10
CA GLU A 167 5.65 5.48 14.22
C GLU A 167 4.25 6.00 13.84
N VAL A 168 4.20 7.07 13.04
CA VAL A 168 2.93 7.65 12.58
C VAL A 168 2.21 6.67 11.66
N VAL A 169 2.94 6.02 10.75
CA VAL A 169 2.41 4.94 9.90
C VAL A 169 1.82 3.80 10.75
N ALA A 170 2.54 3.34 11.78
CA ALA A 170 2.06 2.28 12.66
C ALA A 170 0.78 2.66 13.41
N ARG A 171 0.70 3.91 13.94
CA ARG A 171 -0.50 4.42 14.60
C ARG A 171 -1.68 4.48 13.64
N MET A 172 -1.47 4.91 12.40
CA MET A 172 -2.53 4.96 11.40
C MET A 172 -3.07 3.58 11.04
N ILE A 173 -2.18 2.57 10.90
CA ILE A 173 -2.62 1.19 10.68
C ILE A 173 -3.53 0.75 11.82
N HIS A 174 -3.15 1.01 13.07
CA HIS A 174 -3.96 0.67 14.24
C HIS A 174 -5.32 1.38 14.23
N GLU A 175 -5.33 2.70 14.03
CA GLU A 175 -6.56 3.52 14.02
C GLU A 175 -7.53 3.16 12.90
N LEU A 176 -7.02 2.75 11.74
CA LEU A 176 -7.84 2.31 10.62
C LEU A 176 -8.23 0.84 10.69
N SER A 177 -7.69 0.09 11.66
CA SER A 177 -7.98 -1.32 11.83
C SER A 177 -9.24 -1.56 12.65
N ARG A 178 -9.68 -2.82 12.69
CA ARG A 178 -10.75 -3.28 13.59
C ARG A 178 -10.40 -3.13 15.08
N ARG A 179 -9.12 -2.94 15.40
CA ARG A 179 -8.58 -2.85 16.76
C ARG A 179 -8.40 -1.41 17.25
N SER A 180 -8.90 -0.42 16.51
CA SER A 180 -8.73 1.02 16.81
C SER A 180 -9.27 1.47 18.17
N VAL A 181 -10.22 0.72 18.74
CA VAL A 181 -10.77 0.95 20.07
C VAL A 181 -9.94 0.31 21.20
N ALA A 182 -9.04 -0.61 20.85
CA ALA A 182 -8.15 -1.28 21.78
C ALA A 182 -6.85 -0.50 21.96
N LYS A 183 -5.95 -1.02 22.80
CA LYS A 183 -4.70 -0.31 23.13
C LYS A 183 -3.68 -0.42 21.99
N PHE A 184 -3.10 0.72 21.62
CA PHE A 184 -1.87 0.80 20.86
C PHE A 184 -0.67 0.90 21.82
N GLN A 185 0.17 -0.12 21.84
CA GLN A 185 1.35 -0.16 22.68
C GLN A 185 2.62 -0.04 21.83
N ALA A 186 3.28 1.11 21.88
CA ALA A 186 4.61 1.27 21.30
C ALA A 186 5.70 0.90 22.31
N VAL A 187 6.77 0.27 21.82
CA VAL A 187 8.00 -0.02 22.55
C VAL A 187 9.17 0.31 21.65
N ASN A 188 10.09 1.16 22.11
CA ASN A 188 11.37 1.36 21.44
C ASN A 188 12.36 0.32 21.97
N CYS A 189 12.85 -0.55 21.08
CA CYS A 189 13.74 -1.65 21.44
C CYS A 189 15.18 -1.18 21.71
N ALA A 190 15.66 -0.14 21.05
CA ALA A 190 17.00 0.40 21.29
C ALA A 190 17.14 1.05 22.68
N ALA A 191 16.05 1.60 23.22
CA ALA A 191 15.99 2.20 24.53
C ALA A 191 15.81 1.18 25.68
N LEU A 192 15.62 -0.11 25.36
CA LEU A 192 15.28 -1.14 26.34
C LEU A 192 16.47 -2.08 26.59
N PRO A 193 17.11 -2.02 27.77
CA PRO A 193 18.19 -2.94 28.13
C PRO A 193 17.71 -4.40 28.16
N ASP A 194 18.56 -5.34 27.75
CA ASP A 194 18.25 -6.79 27.74
C ASP A 194 17.75 -7.32 29.08
N THR A 195 18.27 -6.77 30.19
CA THR A 195 17.89 -7.15 31.56
C THR A 195 16.47 -6.73 31.92
N LEU A 196 15.92 -5.71 31.25
CA LEU A 196 14.58 -5.18 31.45
C LEU A 196 13.61 -5.61 30.34
N PHE A 197 14.12 -6.18 29.24
CA PHE A 197 13.28 -6.61 28.13
C PHE A 197 12.17 -7.54 28.60
N GLU A 198 12.48 -8.56 29.39
CA GLU A 198 11.48 -9.51 29.86
C GLU A 198 10.42 -8.88 30.75
N SER A 199 10.85 -8.07 31.72
CA SER A 199 9.94 -7.46 32.70
C SER A 199 9.06 -6.39 32.08
N GLU A 200 9.50 -5.70 31.03
CA GLU A 200 8.66 -4.76 30.29
C GLU A 200 7.75 -5.48 29.27
N ILE A 201 8.29 -6.38 28.45
CA ILE A 201 7.53 -7.01 27.36
C ILE A 201 6.55 -8.07 27.88
N PHE A 202 7.01 -8.97 28.74
CA PHE A 202 6.22 -10.09 29.26
C PHE A 202 5.61 -9.81 30.64
N GLY A 203 6.20 -8.88 31.40
CA GLY A 203 5.78 -8.62 32.77
C GLY A 203 6.40 -9.58 33.76
N TYR A 204 5.97 -9.48 35.02
CA TYR A 204 6.39 -10.40 36.07
C TYR A 204 5.34 -10.52 37.18
N GLU A 205 5.35 -11.68 37.81
CA GLU A 205 4.53 -11.96 38.99
C GLU A 205 5.24 -11.54 40.28
N LYS A 206 4.45 -11.35 41.34
CA LYS A 206 4.98 -11.06 42.67
C LYS A 206 5.96 -12.15 43.11
N GLY A 207 7.17 -11.74 43.50
CA GLY A 207 8.23 -12.65 43.91
C GLY A 207 9.09 -13.25 42.78
N ALA A 208 8.93 -12.80 41.53
CA ALA A 208 9.76 -13.27 40.41
C ALA A 208 11.26 -12.97 40.57
N PHE A 209 11.61 -11.91 41.31
CA PHE A 209 12.98 -11.55 41.68
C PHE A 209 13.01 -10.76 43.00
N THR A 210 14.21 -10.58 43.59
CA THR A 210 14.39 -9.79 44.81
C THR A 210 14.00 -8.33 44.56
N GLY A 211 12.89 -7.89 45.16
CA GLY A 211 12.30 -6.55 44.95
C GLY A 211 10.99 -6.53 44.16
N ALA A 212 10.52 -7.67 43.65
CA ALA A 212 9.21 -7.79 42.98
C ALA A 212 8.06 -7.84 44.00
N HIS A 213 7.74 -6.69 44.60
CA HIS A 213 6.72 -6.57 45.64
C HIS A 213 5.28 -6.77 45.13
N ASP A 214 5.03 -6.39 43.87
CA ASP A 214 3.73 -6.47 43.20
C ASP A 214 3.87 -7.04 41.78
N ARG A 215 2.76 -7.55 41.25
CA ARG A 215 2.64 -8.00 39.85
C ARG A 215 2.72 -6.80 38.90
N LYS A 216 3.46 -6.94 37.80
CA LYS A 216 3.49 -5.95 36.71
C LYS A 216 3.08 -6.63 35.39
N PRO A 217 1.96 -6.21 34.76
CA PRO A 217 1.59 -6.74 33.45
C PRO A 217 2.57 -6.26 32.37
N GLY A 218 2.90 -7.15 31.44
CA GLY A 218 3.78 -6.84 30.31
C GLY A 218 3.10 -6.03 29.22
N ARG A 219 3.89 -5.44 28.32
CA ARG A 219 3.39 -4.72 27.14
C ARG A 219 2.55 -5.59 26.22
N LEU A 220 2.87 -6.89 26.11
CA LEU A 220 2.07 -7.85 25.36
C LEU A 220 0.67 -8.03 25.96
N GLU A 221 0.59 -8.22 27.28
CA GLU A 221 -0.69 -8.33 27.99
C GLU A 221 -1.50 -7.04 27.88
N LEU A 222 -0.84 -5.89 28.02
CA LEU A 222 -1.48 -4.58 27.86
C LEU A 222 -1.96 -4.32 26.42
N ALA A 223 -1.33 -4.94 25.43
CA ALA A 223 -1.69 -4.85 24.02
C ALA A 223 -2.66 -5.96 23.58
N ASN A 224 -3.18 -6.76 24.52
CA ASN A 224 -4.16 -7.81 24.20
C ASN A 224 -5.36 -7.22 23.44
N GLU A 225 -5.77 -7.90 22.37
CA GLU A 225 -6.80 -7.44 21.40
C GLU A 225 -6.48 -6.12 20.68
N GLY A 226 -5.32 -5.54 20.92
CA GLY A 226 -4.84 -4.29 20.36
C GLY A 226 -3.69 -4.47 19.37
N THR A 227 -2.74 -3.55 19.41
CA THR A 227 -1.57 -3.54 18.52
C THR A 227 -0.32 -3.25 19.33
N LEU A 228 0.69 -4.12 19.18
CA LEU A 228 2.05 -3.89 19.68
C LEU A 228 2.92 -3.38 18.53
N PHE A 229 3.51 -2.21 18.69
CA PHE A 229 4.48 -1.64 17.76
C PHE A 229 5.88 -1.70 18.38
N LEU A 230 6.80 -2.35 17.67
CA LEU A 230 8.20 -2.51 18.06
C LEU A 230 9.05 -1.61 17.16
N ASP A 231 9.46 -0.46 17.69
CA ASP A 231 10.36 0.45 16.99
C ASP A 231 11.81 0.00 17.17
N GLU A 232 12.63 0.23 16.15
CA GLU A 232 14.05 -0.16 16.14
C GLU A 232 14.27 -1.64 16.48
N ILE A 233 13.39 -2.53 15.97
CA ILE A 233 13.45 -3.98 16.22
C ILE A 233 14.79 -4.63 15.81
N GLY A 234 15.52 -4.00 14.88
CA GLY A 234 16.86 -4.44 14.47
C GLY A 234 17.93 -4.30 15.56
N ASP A 235 17.72 -3.44 16.55
CA ASP A 235 18.66 -3.20 17.66
C ASP A 235 18.44 -4.17 18.83
N MET A 236 17.48 -5.09 18.72
CA MET A 236 17.27 -6.13 19.72
C MET A 236 18.43 -7.13 19.74
N SER A 237 18.84 -7.55 20.94
CA SER A 237 19.77 -8.67 21.10
C SER A 237 19.19 -9.98 20.57
N LEU A 238 20.06 -10.91 20.17
CA LEU A 238 19.65 -12.25 19.72
C LEU A 238 18.82 -13.01 20.76
N ILE A 239 19.11 -12.79 22.05
CA ILE A 239 18.37 -13.40 23.16
C ILE A 239 16.95 -12.84 23.21
N ALA A 240 16.78 -11.53 23.09
CA ALA A 240 15.47 -10.89 23.07
C ALA A 240 14.64 -11.31 21.84
N GLN A 241 15.29 -11.41 20.67
CA GLN A 241 14.65 -11.90 19.44
C GLN A 241 14.12 -13.32 19.59
N ALA A 242 14.91 -14.24 20.17
CA ALA A 242 14.48 -15.63 20.40
C ALA A 242 13.27 -15.72 21.34
N LYS A 243 13.18 -14.84 22.35
CA LYS A 243 12.05 -14.79 23.28
C LYS A 243 10.80 -14.21 22.62
N LEU A 244 10.95 -13.16 21.82
CA LEU A 244 9.85 -12.57 21.07
C LEU A 244 9.26 -13.55 20.06
N LEU A 245 10.11 -14.31 19.35
CA LEU A 245 9.66 -15.29 18.36
C LEU A 245 8.71 -16.33 18.96
N ARG A 246 9.00 -16.84 20.16
CA ARG A 246 8.15 -17.82 20.86
C ARG A 246 6.74 -17.32 21.17
N VAL A 247 6.51 -16.00 21.15
CA VAL A 247 5.19 -15.41 21.40
C VAL A 247 4.47 -15.09 20.08
N LEU A 248 5.18 -15.03 18.96
CA LEU A 248 4.61 -14.80 17.64
C LEU A 248 4.20 -16.10 16.93
N GLU A 249 4.75 -17.24 17.34
CA GLU A 249 4.34 -18.60 16.94
C GLU A 249 3.03 -19.03 17.62
#